data_AF-A0A139WRX5-F1
#
_entry.id   AF-A0A139WRX5-F1
#
_cell.length_a   1.000
_cell.length_b   1.000
_cell.length_c   1.000
_cell.angle_alpha   90.00
_cell.angle_beta   90.00
_cell.angle_gamma   90.00
#
_symmetry.space_group_name_H-M   'P 1'
#
loop_
_entity.id
_entity.type
_entity.pdbx_description
1 polymer ?
#
loop_
_entity_poly.entity_id
_entity_poly.type
_entity_poly.pdbx_seq_one_letter_code
_entity_poly.pdbx_strand_id
1 'polypeptide(L)'
;MIEKTFYSRYLIGDRESVWSELQELGEIIEPSVRTDALAVARETMRRVKLNLEIITPRLRKLGFEFSDSERVFVPVHSRSLQLLDDFEQSWGTLPFSVRAWYECVHSINLFASQPISKDLIESLDTNLISVSFSNCLSKSVRLDDELRWYMQGITFLSLEESLTEVLESKEQFKQDWREGKVDDWTRNYYLQNKIDPEVLTVEFLPVGMTMSNCEPMKFEVGMAKADCTISDDGNEIKFVDFLRERLLFGEFLHGHCSKNQQYDYLYIGKMPNHLQITSEILEGLLLF
;
A
#
# COMPACT_ATOMS: atom_id res chain seq x y z
N MET A 1 -1.43 40.13 -7.07
CA MET A 1 -2.24 38.91 -6.98
C MET A 1 -1.71 38.14 -5.78
N ILE A 2 -2.56 37.74 -4.83
CA ILE A 2 -2.13 36.86 -3.75
C ILE A 2 -1.86 35.51 -4.42
N GLU A 3 -0.62 35.04 -4.35
CA GLU A 3 -0.24 33.73 -4.85
C GLU A 3 -1.06 32.68 -4.09
N LYS A 4 -1.80 31.84 -4.82
CA LYS A 4 -2.66 30.85 -4.19
C LYS A 4 -1.79 29.76 -3.57
N THR A 5 -2.02 29.44 -2.30
CA THR A 5 -1.32 28.35 -1.61
C THR A 5 -1.62 27.01 -2.30
N PHE A 6 -0.73 26.02 -2.17
CA PHE A 6 -0.92 24.66 -2.68
C PHE A 6 -2.26 24.08 -2.20
N TYR A 7 -2.57 24.23 -0.91
CA TYR A 7 -3.82 23.74 -0.36
C TYR A 7 -5.05 24.38 -1.01
N SER A 8 -5.04 25.70 -1.21
CA SER A 8 -6.14 26.40 -1.86
C SER A 8 -6.35 25.97 -3.32
N ARG A 9 -5.26 25.66 -4.05
CA ARG A 9 -5.30 25.14 -5.43
C ARG A 9 -5.82 23.71 -5.46
N TYR A 10 -5.36 22.87 -4.53
CA TYR A 10 -5.81 21.48 -4.40
C TYR A 10 -7.33 21.41 -4.18
N LEU A 11 -7.87 22.24 -3.28
CA LEU A 11 -9.30 22.28 -2.97
C LEU A 11 -10.18 22.65 -4.17
N ILE A 12 -9.70 23.53 -5.06
CA ILE A 12 -10.44 23.92 -6.27
C ILE A 12 -10.27 22.94 -7.45
N GLY A 13 -9.51 21.86 -7.26
CA GLY A 13 -9.43 20.74 -8.20
C GLY A 13 -8.09 20.55 -8.89
N ASP A 14 -7.09 21.40 -8.65
CA ASP A 14 -5.76 21.35 -9.26
C ASP A 14 -4.86 20.30 -8.57
N ARG A 15 -5.37 19.08 -8.40
CA ARG A 15 -4.78 18.07 -7.49
C ARG A 15 -3.48 17.50 -8.00
N GLU A 16 -3.47 17.06 -9.27
CA GLU A 16 -2.30 16.44 -9.89
C GLU A 16 -1.14 17.44 -10.00
N SER A 17 -1.39 18.65 -10.52
CA SER A 17 -0.35 19.69 -10.61
C SER A 17 0.21 20.05 -9.24
N VAL A 18 -0.65 20.28 -8.25
CA VAL A 18 -0.19 20.59 -6.88
C VAL A 18 0.64 19.44 -6.32
N TRP A 19 0.22 18.19 -6.51
CA TRP A 19 0.97 17.05 -5.99
C TRP A 19 2.34 16.90 -6.67
N SER A 20 2.38 17.02 -8.01
CA SER A 20 3.64 16.97 -8.77
C SER A 20 4.59 18.09 -8.36
N GLU A 21 4.10 19.33 -8.23
CA GLU A 21 4.92 20.47 -7.78
C GLU A 21 5.48 20.23 -6.37
N LEU A 22 4.66 19.72 -5.43
CA LEU A 22 5.12 19.39 -4.08
C LEU A 22 6.18 18.29 -4.06
N GLN A 23 6.10 17.32 -4.96
CA GLN A 23 7.12 16.27 -5.11
C GLN A 23 8.44 16.81 -5.68
N GLU A 24 8.37 17.73 -6.66
CA GLU A 24 9.54 18.37 -7.26
C GLU A 24 10.35 19.22 -6.28
N LEU A 25 9.74 19.73 -5.22
CA LEU A 25 10.44 20.44 -4.14
C LEU A 25 11.44 19.56 -3.38
N GLY A 26 11.30 18.23 -3.42
CA GLY A 26 12.14 17.31 -2.65
C GLY A 26 11.90 17.44 -1.14
N GLU A 27 12.95 17.70 -0.37
CA GLU A 27 12.83 17.95 1.06
C GLU A 27 12.35 19.37 1.34
N ILE A 28 11.22 19.49 2.03
CA ILE A 28 10.57 20.78 2.29
C ILE A 28 10.99 21.26 3.68
N ILE A 29 11.95 22.18 3.73
CA ILE A 29 12.49 22.74 4.98
C ILE A 29 11.65 23.93 5.46
N GLU A 30 11.16 24.75 4.53
CA GLU A 30 10.47 26.02 4.80
C GLU A 30 9.16 25.80 5.57
N PRO A 31 9.01 26.28 6.83
CA PRO A 31 7.87 25.95 7.69
C PRO A 31 6.50 26.32 7.10
N SER A 32 6.41 27.43 6.37
CA SER A 32 5.17 27.86 5.71
C SER A 32 4.74 26.89 4.62
N VAL A 33 5.69 26.44 3.79
CA VAL A 33 5.46 25.43 2.73
C VAL A 33 5.17 24.06 3.34
N ARG A 34 5.86 23.66 4.42
CA ARG A 34 5.57 22.41 5.15
C ARG A 34 4.13 22.35 5.64
N THR A 35 3.66 23.44 6.24
CA THR A 35 2.29 23.51 6.78
C THR A 35 1.26 23.36 5.68
N ASP A 36 1.47 24.02 4.55
CA ASP A 36 0.58 23.98 3.38
C ASP A 36 0.63 22.62 2.66
N ALA A 37 1.83 22.03 2.49
CA ALA A 37 2.02 20.69 1.93
C ALA A 37 1.38 19.60 2.79
N LEU A 38 1.52 19.68 4.12
CA LEU A 38 0.85 18.77 5.05
C LEU A 38 -0.67 18.92 4.99
N ALA A 39 -1.20 20.14 4.79
CA ALA A 39 -2.63 20.34 4.59
C ALA A 39 -3.14 19.67 3.29
N VAL A 40 -2.36 19.74 2.20
CA VAL A 40 -2.65 18.98 0.98
C VAL A 40 -2.65 17.48 1.28
N ALA A 41 -1.59 16.95 1.89
CA ALA A 41 -1.49 15.52 2.21
C ALA A 41 -2.66 15.03 3.08
N ARG A 42 -3.07 15.81 4.08
CA ARG A 42 -4.25 15.52 4.93
C ARG A 42 -5.54 15.42 4.13
N GLU A 43 -5.77 16.36 3.22
CA GLU A 43 -6.97 16.31 2.36
C GLU A 43 -6.91 15.15 1.36
N THR A 44 -5.73 14.83 0.81
CA THR A 44 -5.51 13.62 -0.01
C THR A 44 -5.90 12.37 0.78
N MET A 45 -5.36 12.19 1.99
CA MET A 45 -5.62 10.99 2.79
C MET A 45 -7.04 10.95 3.36
N ARG A 46 -7.67 12.10 3.62
CA ARG A 46 -9.10 12.17 3.95
C ARG A 46 -9.96 11.62 2.81
N ARG A 47 -9.62 11.93 1.55
CA ARG A 47 -10.33 11.40 0.36
C ARG A 47 -10.11 9.91 0.19
N VAL A 48 -8.87 9.45 0.37
CA VAL A 48 -8.52 8.02 0.39
C VAL A 48 -9.35 7.28 1.44
N LYS A 49 -9.41 7.79 2.67
CA LYS A 49 -10.21 7.23 3.76
C LYS A 49 -11.69 7.10 3.38
N LEU A 50 -12.28 8.16 2.82
CA LEU A 50 -13.67 8.12 2.36
C LEU A 50 -13.89 7.11 1.23
N ASN A 51 -12.93 6.98 0.32
CA ASN A 51 -12.99 5.96 -0.74
C ASN A 51 -12.95 4.55 -0.16
N LEU A 52 -12.11 4.29 0.85
CA LEU A 52 -12.07 3.01 1.56
C LEU A 52 -13.41 2.71 2.26
N GLU A 53 -14.01 3.70 2.93
CA GLU A 53 -15.34 3.59 3.55
C GLU A 53 -16.44 3.23 2.52
N ILE A 54 -16.27 3.59 1.25
CA ILE A 54 -17.18 3.24 0.14
C ILE A 54 -16.86 1.86 -0.45
N ILE A 55 -15.58 1.58 -0.72
CA ILE A 55 -15.12 0.37 -1.40
C ILE A 55 -15.38 -0.88 -0.54
N THR A 56 -15.04 -0.84 0.74
CA THR A 56 -15.16 -1.99 1.64
C THR A 56 -16.58 -2.60 1.68
N PRO A 57 -17.66 -1.84 1.94
CA PRO A 57 -19.01 -2.41 1.94
C PRO A 57 -19.47 -2.86 0.55
N ARG A 58 -19.02 -2.22 -0.53
CA ARG A 58 -19.33 -2.65 -1.91
C ARG A 58 -18.71 -4.00 -2.24
N LEU A 59 -17.46 -4.21 -1.86
CA LEU A 59 -16.80 -5.51 -1.98
C LEU A 59 -17.57 -6.60 -1.23
N ARG A 60 -18.00 -6.34 0.01
CA ARG A 60 -18.83 -7.31 0.77
C ARG A 60 -20.15 -7.62 0.06
N LYS A 61 -20.83 -6.60 -0.48
CA LYS A 61 -22.09 -6.76 -1.22
C LYS A 61 -21.90 -7.62 -2.48
N LEU A 62 -20.73 -7.54 -3.11
CA LEU A 62 -20.34 -8.35 -4.27
C LEU A 62 -19.89 -9.77 -3.90
N GLY A 63 -19.91 -10.14 -2.62
CA GLY A 63 -19.55 -11.48 -2.14
C GLY A 63 -18.07 -11.67 -1.84
N PHE A 64 -17.28 -10.60 -1.75
CA PHE A 64 -15.90 -10.71 -1.29
C PHE A 64 -15.87 -11.00 0.21
N GLU A 65 -15.26 -12.14 0.57
CA GLU A 65 -14.94 -12.50 1.94
C GLU A 65 -13.49 -12.14 2.22
N PHE A 66 -13.23 -11.39 3.30
CA PHE A 66 -11.88 -10.95 3.65
C PHE A 66 -11.20 -11.94 4.60
N SER A 67 -9.88 -12.13 4.43
CA SER A 67 -9.05 -13.04 5.23
C SER A 67 -9.06 -12.67 6.71
N ASP A 68 -9.10 -11.37 6.99
CA ASP A 68 -9.28 -10.81 8.31
C ASP A 68 -10.39 -9.76 8.27
N SER A 69 -11.59 -10.16 8.68
CA SER A 69 -12.77 -9.29 8.64
C SER A 69 -12.70 -8.10 9.60
N GLU A 70 -11.85 -8.16 10.63
CA GLU A 70 -11.66 -7.10 11.62
C GLU A 70 -10.62 -6.07 11.15
N ARG A 71 -9.68 -6.49 10.27
CA ARG A 71 -8.62 -5.62 9.73
C ARG A 71 -8.90 -5.05 8.35
N VAL A 72 -10.07 -5.30 7.76
CA VAL A 72 -10.38 -4.87 6.38
C VAL A 72 -10.12 -3.39 6.16
N PHE A 73 -10.62 -2.55 7.06
CA PHE A 73 -10.32 -1.13 7.13
C PHE A 73 -10.55 -0.66 8.56
N VAL A 74 -9.47 -0.27 9.23
CA VAL A 74 -9.51 0.22 10.61
C VAL A 74 -9.22 1.72 10.58
N PRO A 75 -10.20 2.58 10.91
CA PRO A 75 -9.95 4.02 11.01
C PRO A 75 -9.04 4.33 12.21
N VAL A 76 -8.34 5.46 12.14
CA VAL A 76 -7.50 5.92 13.26
C VAL A 76 -8.29 6.10 14.56
N HIS A 77 -7.68 5.76 15.70
CA HIS A 77 -8.22 6.08 17.02
C HIS A 77 -7.43 7.22 17.67
N SER A 78 -8.03 7.95 18.62
CA SER A 78 -7.44 9.16 19.23
C SER A 78 -6.03 8.93 19.83
N ARG A 79 -5.74 7.73 20.34
CA ARG A 79 -4.43 7.38 20.90
C ARG A 79 -3.30 7.30 19.85
N SER A 80 -3.62 7.09 18.57
CA SER A 80 -2.61 6.93 17.51
C SER A 80 -1.93 8.25 17.15
N LEU A 81 -2.61 9.38 17.36
CA LEU A 81 -2.03 10.69 17.04
C LEU A 81 -0.87 11.04 17.97
N GLN A 82 -1.00 10.74 19.27
CA GLN A 82 0.11 10.94 20.21
C GLN A 82 1.29 10.03 19.85
N LEU A 83 1.02 8.77 19.50
CA LEU A 83 2.07 7.85 19.08
C LEU A 83 2.80 8.35 17.83
N LEU A 84 2.08 8.92 16.86
CA LEU A 84 2.66 9.48 15.64
C LEU A 84 3.60 10.65 15.95
N ASP A 85 3.23 11.54 16.86
CA ASP A 85 4.09 12.64 17.30
C ASP A 85 5.32 12.13 18.08
N ASP A 86 5.12 11.18 19.00
CA ASP A 86 6.20 10.54 19.77
C ASP A 86 7.18 9.79 18.83
N PHE A 87 6.66 9.18 17.77
CA PHE A 87 7.44 8.53 16.74
C PHE A 87 8.32 9.54 16.00
N GLU A 88 7.75 10.62 15.46
CA GLU A 88 8.53 11.59 14.69
C GLU A 88 9.58 12.33 15.54
N GLN A 89 9.28 12.53 16.83
CA GLN A 89 10.24 13.09 17.79
C GLN A 89 11.43 12.16 18.03
N SER A 90 11.20 10.84 18.02
CA SER A 90 12.21 9.84 18.37
C SER A 90 13.02 9.36 17.16
N TRP A 91 12.39 9.27 16.00
CA TRP A 91 12.93 8.58 14.82
C TRP A 91 13.08 9.47 13.59
N GLY A 92 12.52 10.68 13.62
CA GLY A 92 12.57 11.63 12.52
C GLY A 92 11.24 11.76 11.78
N THR A 93 11.16 12.79 10.94
CA THR A 93 9.92 13.16 10.24
C THR A 93 9.54 12.12 9.18
N LEU A 94 8.26 11.82 9.09
CA LEU A 94 7.68 11.03 8.01
C LEU A 94 7.39 11.92 6.79
N PRO A 95 7.44 11.34 5.58
CA PRO A 95 6.83 11.97 4.41
C PRO A 95 5.40 12.42 4.72
N PHE A 96 4.97 13.58 4.22
CA PHE A 96 3.69 14.18 4.58
C PHE A 96 2.51 13.29 4.22
N SER A 97 2.56 12.58 3.09
CA SER A 97 1.57 11.57 2.71
C SER A 97 1.45 10.43 3.74
N VAL A 98 2.58 9.94 4.25
CA VAL A 98 2.63 8.85 5.24
C VAL A 98 2.15 9.33 6.61
N ARG A 99 2.56 10.52 7.05
CA ARG A 99 2.04 11.13 8.27
C ARG A 99 0.51 11.29 8.17
N ALA A 100 0.03 11.87 7.08
CA ALA A 100 -1.40 12.06 6.83
C ALA A 100 -2.17 10.74 6.72
N TRP A 101 -1.53 9.67 6.23
CA TRP A 101 -2.11 8.33 6.18
C TRP A 101 -2.41 7.84 7.59
N TYR A 102 -1.42 7.86 8.48
CA TYR A 102 -1.59 7.43 9.88
C TYR A 102 -2.49 8.37 10.70
N GLU A 103 -2.72 9.61 10.25
CA GLU A 103 -3.74 10.50 10.80
C GLU A 103 -5.18 10.14 10.37
N CYS A 104 -5.37 9.28 9.36
CA CYS A 104 -6.68 8.91 8.82
C CYS A 104 -7.01 7.42 8.97
N VAL A 105 -6.00 6.57 8.79
CA VAL A 105 -6.09 5.10 8.69
C VAL A 105 -5.18 4.50 9.74
N HIS A 106 -5.74 3.66 10.61
CA HIS A 106 -4.94 2.87 11.54
C HIS A 106 -4.28 1.73 10.78
N SER A 107 -5.07 0.89 10.10
CA SER A 107 -4.56 -0.20 9.28
C SER A 107 -5.59 -0.62 8.23
N ILE A 108 -5.15 -1.33 7.21
CA ILE A 108 -6.00 -1.88 6.16
C ILE A 108 -5.46 -3.24 5.73
N ASN A 109 -6.37 -4.17 5.45
CA ASN A 109 -6.07 -5.46 4.87
C ASN A 109 -7.20 -5.88 3.93
N LEU A 110 -7.05 -5.56 2.64
CA LEU A 110 -7.99 -5.96 1.60
C LEU A 110 -7.64 -7.33 1.01
N PHE A 111 -7.09 -8.29 1.76
CA PHE A 111 -6.93 -9.65 1.25
C PHE A 111 -8.23 -10.44 1.33
N ALA A 112 -8.58 -11.15 0.26
CA ALA A 112 -9.69 -12.09 0.26
C ALA A 112 -9.30 -13.38 1.02
N SER A 113 -10.21 -13.92 1.83
CA SER A 113 -10.03 -15.17 2.61
C SER A 113 -10.02 -16.40 1.73
N GLN A 114 -10.81 -16.34 0.66
CA GLN A 114 -11.00 -17.44 -0.28
C GLN A 114 -10.81 -16.91 -1.70
N PRO A 115 -10.21 -17.72 -2.59
CA PRO A 115 -10.26 -17.42 -4.00
C PRO A 115 -11.71 -17.42 -4.46
N ILE A 116 -12.03 -16.57 -5.42
CA ILE A 116 -13.36 -16.56 -6.02
C ILE A 116 -13.59 -17.93 -6.67
N SER A 117 -14.68 -18.62 -6.29
CA SER A 117 -14.92 -20.00 -6.70
C SER A 117 -15.25 -20.10 -8.19
N LYS A 118 -14.99 -21.27 -8.77
CA LYS A 118 -15.34 -21.61 -10.14
C LYS A 118 -16.82 -21.37 -10.43
N ASP A 119 -17.73 -21.71 -9.51
CA ASP A 119 -19.18 -21.49 -9.68
C ASP A 119 -19.55 -20.00 -9.74
N LEU A 120 -18.87 -19.14 -8.96
CA LEU A 120 -19.07 -17.69 -9.08
C LEU A 120 -18.49 -17.18 -10.40
N ILE A 121 -17.32 -17.67 -10.81
CA ILE A 121 -16.71 -17.35 -12.12
C ILE A 121 -17.61 -17.80 -13.28
N GLU A 122 -18.23 -18.98 -13.20
CA GLU A 122 -19.06 -19.59 -14.24
C GLU A 122 -20.50 -19.08 -14.26
N SER A 123 -21.02 -18.61 -13.13
CA SER A 123 -22.33 -17.95 -13.05
C SER A 123 -22.31 -16.50 -13.55
N LEU A 124 -21.12 -15.93 -13.74
CA LEU A 124 -20.91 -14.65 -14.42
C LEU A 124 -20.92 -14.89 -15.93
N ASP A 125 -21.70 -14.08 -16.67
CA ASP A 125 -21.97 -14.28 -18.11
C ASP A 125 -20.68 -14.57 -18.92
N THR A 126 -20.66 -15.75 -19.55
CA THR A 126 -19.51 -16.32 -20.27
C THR A 126 -19.08 -15.48 -21.47
N ASN A 127 -19.93 -14.57 -21.98
CA ASN A 127 -19.58 -13.63 -23.05
C ASN A 127 -18.85 -12.37 -22.55
N LEU A 128 -18.84 -12.12 -21.24
CA LEU A 128 -18.18 -10.96 -20.61
C LEU A 128 -16.86 -11.33 -19.92
N ILE A 129 -16.55 -12.62 -19.80
CA ILE A 129 -15.20 -13.10 -19.50
C ILE A 129 -14.38 -13.05 -20.79
N SER A 130 -14.17 -11.85 -21.32
CA SER A 130 -12.92 -11.57 -22.02
C SER A 130 -11.83 -11.66 -20.96
N VAL A 131 -11.38 -12.88 -20.62
CA VAL A 131 -9.99 -12.98 -20.22
C VAL A 131 -9.25 -12.50 -21.46
N SER A 132 -8.73 -11.27 -21.41
CA SER A 132 -7.75 -10.82 -22.39
C SER A 132 -6.52 -11.68 -22.15
N PHE A 133 -6.60 -12.92 -22.61
CA PHE A 133 -5.53 -13.89 -22.59
C PHE A 133 -4.46 -13.27 -23.49
N SER A 134 -3.33 -12.86 -22.92
CA SER A 134 -2.12 -12.80 -23.72
C SER A 134 -1.96 -14.17 -24.39
N ASN A 135 -1.52 -14.18 -25.66
CA ASN A 135 -1.48 -15.36 -26.54
C ASN A 135 -0.65 -16.59 -26.03
N CYS A 136 -0.25 -16.62 -24.75
CA CYS A 136 0.60 -17.64 -24.15
C CYS A 136 -0.15 -18.88 -23.61
N LEU A 137 -1.49 -18.87 -23.50
CA LEU A 137 -2.23 -19.89 -22.70
C LEU A 137 -2.86 -21.07 -23.47
N SER A 138 -2.76 -21.17 -24.80
CA SER A 138 -3.52 -22.19 -25.55
C SER A 138 -3.08 -23.65 -25.37
N LYS A 139 -2.11 -23.96 -24.48
CA LYS A 139 -1.55 -25.32 -24.38
C LYS A 139 -1.52 -25.97 -22.98
N SER A 140 -1.87 -25.29 -21.88
CA SER A 140 -1.62 -25.85 -20.52
C SER A 140 -2.82 -25.98 -19.57
N VAL A 141 -3.98 -25.41 -19.88
CA VAL A 141 -5.19 -25.53 -19.04
C VAL A 141 -6.01 -26.74 -19.50
N ARG A 142 -6.23 -27.69 -18.59
CA ARG A 142 -7.09 -28.87 -18.80
C ARG A 142 -8.49 -28.58 -18.26
N LEU A 143 -9.50 -29.27 -18.79
CA LEU A 143 -10.90 -29.13 -18.38
C LEU A 143 -11.15 -29.48 -16.89
N ASP A 144 -10.28 -30.28 -16.30
CA ASP A 144 -10.34 -30.73 -14.90
C ASP A 144 -9.62 -29.79 -13.92
N ASP A 145 -9.04 -28.69 -14.39
CA ASP A 145 -8.35 -27.77 -13.49
C ASP A 145 -9.31 -26.96 -12.60
N GLU A 146 -9.02 -26.89 -11.31
CA GLU A 146 -9.63 -25.91 -10.41
C GLU A 146 -8.92 -24.56 -10.60
N LEU A 147 -9.62 -23.60 -11.22
CA LEU A 147 -9.15 -22.22 -11.34
C LEU A 147 -9.57 -21.43 -10.10
N ARG A 148 -8.59 -20.77 -9.48
CA ARG A 148 -8.77 -19.93 -8.30
C ARG A 148 -8.27 -18.53 -8.61
N TRP A 149 -9.09 -17.51 -8.36
CA TRP A 149 -8.70 -16.11 -8.57
C TRP A 149 -8.41 -15.40 -7.24
N TYR A 150 -7.26 -14.75 -7.15
CA TYR A 150 -6.77 -14.07 -5.95
C TYR A 150 -6.63 -12.57 -6.19
N MET A 151 -7.31 -11.77 -5.38
CA MET A 151 -7.24 -10.31 -5.43
C MET A 151 -5.83 -9.81 -5.08
N GLN A 152 -5.28 -8.86 -5.84
CA GLN A 152 -4.11 -8.09 -5.41
C GLN A 152 -4.56 -7.14 -4.30
N GLY A 153 -4.53 -7.66 -3.07
CA GLY A 153 -4.93 -6.92 -1.88
C GLY A 153 -4.02 -5.72 -1.61
N ILE A 154 -4.54 -4.79 -0.83
CA ILE A 154 -3.78 -3.70 -0.23
C ILE A 154 -3.63 -4.03 1.26
N THR A 155 -2.40 -4.03 1.75
CA THR A 155 -2.14 -4.17 3.18
C THR A 155 -1.21 -3.07 3.67
N PHE A 156 -1.72 -2.30 4.63
CA PHE A 156 -0.92 -1.39 5.43
C PHE A 156 -1.13 -1.70 6.92
N LEU A 157 -0.04 -2.05 7.60
CA LEU A 157 0.04 -2.25 9.05
C LEU A 157 -0.19 -0.93 9.79
N SER A 158 -0.57 -1.04 11.06
CA SER A 158 -0.58 0.14 11.93
C SER A 158 0.81 0.63 12.27
N LEU A 159 0.93 1.88 12.69
CA LEU A 159 2.23 2.45 13.09
C LEU A 159 2.84 1.65 14.25
N GLU A 160 2.01 1.22 15.20
CA GLU A 160 2.39 0.36 16.32
C GLU A 160 2.97 -0.97 15.83
N GLU A 161 2.27 -1.64 14.90
CA GLU A 161 2.70 -2.92 14.33
C GLU A 161 4.00 -2.76 13.55
N SER A 162 4.06 -1.78 12.64
CA SER A 162 5.26 -1.45 11.86
C SER A 162 6.47 -1.15 12.74
N LEU A 163 6.28 -0.33 13.79
CA LEU A 163 7.35 0.01 14.71
C LEU A 163 7.80 -1.20 15.52
N THR A 164 6.86 -2.01 16.01
CA THR A 164 7.17 -3.24 16.77
C THR A 164 8.02 -4.18 15.92
N GLU A 165 7.64 -4.42 14.67
CA GLU A 165 8.38 -5.29 13.75
C GLU A 165 9.82 -4.81 13.51
N VAL A 166 10.02 -3.51 13.33
CA VAL A 166 11.37 -2.93 13.17
C VAL A 166 12.19 -3.11 14.43
N LEU A 167 11.63 -2.78 15.59
CA LEU A 167 12.34 -2.83 16.87
C LEU A 167 12.74 -4.27 17.21
N GLU A 168 11.83 -5.24 17.06
CA GLU A 168 12.13 -6.65 17.28
C GLU A 168 13.20 -7.16 16.31
N SER A 169 13.09 -6.81 15.02
CA SER A 169 14.10 -7.18 14.01
C SER A 169 15.48 -6.59 14.32
N LYS A 170 15.54 -5.35 14.81
CA LYS A 170 16.79 -4.68 15.18
C LYS A 170 17.40 -5.29 16.44
N GLU A 171 16.59 -5.62 17.46
CA GLU A 171 17.09 -6.28 18.66
C GLU A 171 17.59 -7.70 18.37
N GLN A 172 16.90 -8.46 17.51
CA GLN A 172 17.39 -9.75 17.03
C GLN A 172 18.72 -9.59 16.29
N PHE A 173 18.84 -8.61 15.40
CA PHE A 173 20.11 -8.33 14.70
C PHE A 173 21.25 -7.99 15.67
N LYS A 174 21.00 -7.17 16.70
CA LYS A 174 22.00 -6.87 17.75
C LYS A 174 22.46 -8.14 18.46
N GLN A 175 21.51 -9.01 18.81
CA GLN A 175 21.83 -10.28 19.46
C GLN A 175 22.70 -11.16 18.57
N ASP A 176 22.31 -11.33 17.30
CA ASP A 176 23.08 -12.10 16.33
C ASP A 176 24.46 -11.49 16.07
N TRP A 177 24.57 -10.16 16.11
CA TRP A 177 25.85 -9.46 15.98
C TRP A 177 26.82 -9.80 17.13
N ARG A 178 26.32 -9.75 18.38
CA ARG A 178 27.10 -10.08 19.59
C ARG A 178 27.50 -11.54 19.62
N GLU A 179 26.64 -12.42 19.16
CA GLU A 179 26.89 -13.87 19.10
C GLU A 179 27.75 -14.29 17.90
N GLY A 180 28.04 -13.36 16.97
CA GLY A 180 28.80 -13.66 15.75
C GLY A 180 28.06 -14.54 14.76
N LYS A 181 26.72 -14.48 14.76
CA LYS A 181 25.83 -15.19 13.84
C LYS A 181 25.57 -14.41 12.54
N VAL A 182 25.85 -13.11 12.54
CA VAL A 182 25.79 -12.26 11.33
C VAL A 182 26.84 -12.72 10.33
N ASP A 183 26.47 -12.79 9.05
CA ASP A 183 27.36 -13.24 7.98
C ASP A 183 28.56 -12.29 7.76
N ASP A 184 29.63 -12.82 7.16
CA ASP A 184 30.88 -12.09 6.94
C ASP A 184 30.70 -10.84 6.07
N TRP A 185 29.81 -10.89 5.08
CA TRP A 185 29.59 -9.74 4.21
C TRP A 185 28.95 -8.59 4.99
N THR A 186 27.88 -8.86 5.74
CA THR A 186 27.20 -7.87 6.57
C THR A 186 28.13 -7.31 7.64
N ARG A 187 28.90 -8.17 8.32
CA ARG A 187 29.88 -7.73 9.33
C ARG A 187 30.95 -6.83 8.74
N ASN A 188 31.52 -7.20 7.60
CA ASN A 188 32.52 -6.37 6.92
C ASN A 188 31.94 -5.03 6.46
N TYR A 189 30.70 -5.01 5.95
CA TYR A 189 30.02 -3.79 5.55
C TYR A 189 29.88 -2.81 6.72
N TYR A 190 29.41 -3.26 7.89
CA TYR A 190 29.26 -2.40 9.07
C TYR A 190 30.61 -1.86 9.56
N LEU A 191 31.65 -2.71 9.59
CA LEU A 191 33.00 -2.30 10.01
C LEU A 191 33.63 -1.29 9.04
N GLN A 192 33.51 -1.51 7.73
CA GLN A 192 34.05 -0.62 6.70
C GLN A 192 33.36 0.75 6.70
N ASN A 193 32.04 0.76 6.89
CA ASN A 193 31.25 1.99 6.93
C ASN A 193 31.16 2.63 8.31
N LYS A 194 31.83 2.05 9.33
CA LYS A 194 31.84 2.52 10.73
C LYS A 194 30.42 2.68 11.30
N ILE A 195 29.53 1.76 10.93
CA ILE A 195 28.16 1.71 11.45
C ILE A 195 28.20 0.97 12.78
N ASP A 196 27.70 1.60 13.84
CA ASP A 196 27.56 0.96 15.14
C ASP A 196 26.25 0.14 15.17
N PRO A 197 26.32 -1.21 15.21
CA PRO A 197 25.13 -2.06 15.22
C PRO A 197 24.31 -1.94 16.52
N GLU A 198 24.89 -1.37 17.58
CA GLU A 198 24.18 -1.15 18.85
C GLU A 198 23.30 0.11 18.81
N VAL A 199 23.57 1.03 17.88
CA VAL A 199 22.76 2.25 17.70
C VAL A 199 21.46 1.88 16.99
N LEU A 200 20.35 2.13 17.67
CA LEU A 200 19.02 1.90 17.14
C LEU A 200 18.63 3.05 16.21
N THR A 201 18.41 2.74 14.94
CA THR A 201 17.85 3.65 13.93
C THR A 201 16.61 3.03 13.29
N VAL A 202 15.63 3.86 12.99
CA VAL A 202 14.45 3.49 12.19
C VAL A 202 14.52 4.30 10.90
N GLU A 203 15.13 3.70 9.88
CA GLU A 203 15.28 4.32 8.54
C GLU A 203 14.06 4.02 7.65
N PHE A 204 13.33 2.96 7.97
CA PHE A 204 12.15 2.53 7.25
C PHE A 204 11.11 1.91 8.18
N LEU A 205 9.83 2.03 7.81
CA LEU A 205 8.70 1.34 8.43
C LEU A 205 8.18 0.27 7.47
N PRO A 206 8.22 -1.03 7.82
CA PRO A 206 7.55 -2.08 7.07
C PRO A 206 6.06 -1.86 7.22
N VAL A 207 5.36 -1.78 6.10
CA VAL A 207 3.93 -1.48 6.11
C VAL A 207 3.10 -2.58 5.51
N GLY A 208 3.71 -3.53 4.83
CA GLY A 208 3.00 -4.68 4.30
C GLY A 208 3.94 -5.54 3.49
N MET A 209 3.37 -6.45 2.71
CA MET A 209 4.12 -7.34 1.84
C MET A 209 3.56 -7.23 0.44
N THR A 210 4.45 -7.21 -0.55
CA THR A 210 4.09 -7.38 -1.95
C THR A 210 3.61 -8.80 -2.19
N MET A 211 2.73 -9.00 -3.17
CA MET A 211 2.10 -10.29 -3.39
C MET A 211 2.95 -11.26 -4.21
N SER A 212 3.76 -10.75 -5.17
CA SER A 212 4.46 -11.65 -6.09
C SER A 212 5.70 -12.29 -5.48
N ASN A 213 6.48 -11.51 -4.72
CA ASN A 213 7.78 -11.91 -4.20
C ASN A 213 7.84 -11.89 -2.65
N CYS A 214 6.73 -11.59 -1.98
CA CYS A 214 6.67 -11.47 -0.52
C CYS A 214 7.75 -10.54 0.03
N GLU A 215 8.07 -9.47 -0.71
CA GLU A 215 9.01 -8.46 -0.24
C GLU A 215 8.26 -7.44 0.62
N PRO A 216 8.86 -6.99 1.73
CA PRO A 216 8.24 -5.98 2.56
C PRO A 216 8.15 -4.65 1.83
N MET A 217 6.93 -4.12 1.72
CA MET A 217 6.69 -2.72 1.38
C MET A 217 7.12 -1.85 2.55
N LYS A 218 7.77 -0.72 2.29
CA LYS A 218 8.36 0.11 3.34
C LYS A 218 8.17 1.59 3.07
N PHE A 219 7.94 2.38 4.13
CA PHE A 219 8.03 3.83 4.08
C PHE A 219 9.39 4.32 4.58
N GLU A 220 10.04 5.18 3.81
CA GLU A 220 11.23 5.91 4.26
C GLU A 220 10.90 6.83 5.44
N VAL A 221 11.83 6.92 6.39
CA VAL A 221 11.73 7.79 7.57
C VAL A 221 12.91 8.76 7.57
N GLY A 222 12.68 9.98 8.08
CA GLY A 222 13.74 10.96 8.35
C GLY A 222 13.80 12.14 7.38
N MET A 223 12.90 12.23 6.40
CA MET A 223 12.87 13.34 5.45
C MET A 223 11.46 13.93 5.31
N ALA A 224 11.37 15.25 5.42
CA ALA A 224 10.13 16.01 5.28
C ALA A 224 9.77 16.23 3.80
N LYS A 225 9.50 15.15 3.07
CA LYS A 225 9.07 15.17 1.66
C LYS A 225 7.54 15.19 1.55
N ALA A 226 7.01 15.61 0.41
CA ALA A 226 5.58 15.49 0.12
C ALA A 226 5.09 14.04 0.12
N ASP A 227 5.91 13.14 -0.44
CA ASP A 227 5.57 11.73 -0.63
C ASP A 227 6.81 10.83 -0.53
N CYS A 228 6.61 9.52 -0.43
CA CYS A 228 7.67 8.51 -0.50
C CYS A 228 7.50 7.58 -1.69
N THR A 229 8.56 6.81 -1.95
CA THR A 229 8.51 5.65 -2.83
C THR A 229 8.30 4.39 -2.00
N ILE A 230 7.51 3.46 -2.51
CA ILE A 230 7.42 2.08 -2.01
C ILE A 230 7.86 1.13 -3.12
N SER A 231 8.39 -0.04 -2.75
CA SER A 231 8.66 -1.13 -3.68
C SER A 231 7.41 -2.00 -3.82
N ASP A 232 6.91 -2.16 -5.04
CA ASP A 232 5.82 -3.07 -5.39
C ASP A 232 6.29 -4.01 -6.51
N ASP A 233 6.44 -5.29 -6.19
CA ASP A 233 6.91 -6.34 -7.10
C ASP A 233 8.22 -5.98 -7.84
N GLY A 234 9.16 -5.35 -7.12
CA GLY A 234 10.47 -4.93 -7.64
C GLY A 234 10.46 -3.61 -8.44
N ASN A 235 9.30 -2.96 -8.56
CA ASN A 235 9.18 -1.63 -9.13
C ASN A 235 9.04 -0.59 -8.03
N GLU A 236 9.65 0.58 -8.25
CA GLU A 236 9.48 1.73 -7.37
C GLU A 236 8.27 2.55 -7.82
N ILE A 237 7.32 2.76 -6.90
CA ILE A 237 6.12 3.57 -7.13
C ILE A 237 5.93 4.58 -6.01
N LYS A 238 5.41 5.77 -6.32
CA LYS A 238 5.07 6.77 -5.29
C LYS A 238 3.85 6.30 -4.50
N PHE A 239 3.87 6.50 -3.19
CA PHE A 239 2.81 5.98 -2.32
C PHE A 239 1.42 6.51 -2.71
N VAL A 240 1.27 7.80 -3.05
CA VAL A 240 -0.03 8.31 -3.50
C VAL A 240 -0.44 7.74 -4.86
N ASP A 241 0.51 7.52 -5.78
CA ASP A 241 0.21 6.93 -7.08
C ASP A 241 -0.18 5.45 -6.94
N PHE A 242 0.49 4.70 -6.05
CA PHE A 242 0.06 3.36 -5.66
C PHE A 242 -1.38 3.37 -5.15
N LEU A 243 -1.75 4.31 -4.28
CA LEU A 243 -3.14 4.41 -3.81
C LEU A 243 -4.11 4.77 -4.95
N ARG A 244 -3.73 5.61 -5.91
CA ARG A 244 -4.57 5.94 -7.08
C ARG A 244 -4.76 4.72 -7.98
N GLU A 245 -3.69 4.02 -8.32
CA GLU A 245 -3.73 2.80 -9.13
C GLU A 245 -4.66 1.78 -8.51
N ARG A 246 -4.46 1.48 -7.23
CA ARG A 246 -5.29 0.52 -6.53
C ARG A 246 -6.73 1.04 -6.43
N LEU A 247 -6.96 2.18 -5.79
CA LEU A 247 -8.30 2.60 -5.37
C LEU A 247 -9.12 3.31 -6.45
N LEU A 248 -8.50 4.03 -7.39
CA LEU A 248 -9.19 4.81 -8.43
C LEU A 248 -9.16 4.16 -9.81
N PHE A 249 -8.15 3.34 -10.12
CA PHE A 249 -8.10 2.59 -11.37
C PHE A 249 -8.54 1.13 -11.22
N GLY A 250 -8.88 0.73 -9.99
CA GLY A 250 -9.36 -0.60 -9.68
C GLY A 250 -8.26 -1.65 -9.80
N GLU A 251 -6.98 -1.26 -9.68
CA GLU A 251 -5.89 -2.21 -9.83
C GLU A 251 -5.88 -3.29 -8.74
N PHE A 252 -6.46 -3.02 -7.57
CA PHE A 252 -6.63 -4.09 -6.57
C PHE A 252 -7.60 -5.19 -7.05
N LEU A 253 -8.47 -4.93 -8.04
CA LEU A 253 -9.34 -5.93 -8.68
C LEU A 253 -8.62 -6.72 -9.78
N HIS A 254 -7.32 -6.50 -9.96
CA HIS A 254 -6.47 -7.41 -10.71
C HIS A 254 -6.01 -8.51 -9.78
N GLY A 255 -5.73 -9.67 -10.35
CA GLY A 255 -5.47 -10.83 -9.52
C GLY A 255 -4.81 -11.97 -10.25
N HIS A 256 -4.35 -12.94 -9.47
CA HIS A 256 -3.65 -14.10 -9.99
C HIS A 256 -4.63 -15.25 -10.15
N CYS A 257 -4.55 -15.96 -11.26
CA CYS A 257 -5.22 -17.24 -11.42
C CYS A 257 -4.22 -18.36 -11.10
N SER A 258 -4.59 -19.33 -10.24
CA SER A 258 -3.77 -20.53 -10.00
C SER A 258 -4.50 -21.80 -10.40
N LYS A 259 -3.72 -22.84 -10.76
CA LYS A 259 -4.18 -24.17 -11.16
C LYS A 259 -3.91 -25.17 -10.05
N ASN A 260 -4.94 -25.88 -9.60
CA ASN A 260 -4.87 -27.09 -8.75
C ASN A 260 -4.21 -26.94 -7.36
N GLN A 261 -3.36 -25.92 -7.08
CA GLN A 261 -2.79 -25.50 -5.78
C GLN A 261 -2.33 -24.01 -5.77
N GLN A 262 -1.93 -23.49 -4.59
CA GLN A 262 -1.65 -22.06 -4.32
C GLN A 262 -0.38 -21.49 -4.99
N TYR A 263 0.47 -22.32 -5.61
CA TYR A 263 1.78 -21.88 -6.14
C TYR A 263 2.00 -22.18 -7.63
N ASP A 264 1.01 -22.74 -8.33
CA ASP A 264 1.04 -22.92 -9.79
C ASP A 264 0.31 -21.73 -10.45
N TYR A 265 0.95 -20.56 -10.39
CA TYR A 265 0.39 -19.32 -10.93
C TYR A 265 0.33 -19.38 -12.46
N LEU A 266 -0.89 -19.34 -13.00
CA LEU A 266 -1.14 -19.34 -14.44
C LEU A 266 -0.93 -17.95 -15.06
N TYR A 267 -1.40 -16.88 -14.41
CA TYR A 267 -1.44 -15.52 -14.99
C TYR A 267 -1.93 -14.44 -13.99
N ILE A 268 -1.57 -13.17 -14.23
CA ILE A 268 -2.15 -11.97 -13.60
C ILE A 268 -3.15 -11.33 -14.56
N GLY A 269 -4.43 -11.25 -14.18
CA GLY A 269 -5.47 -10.73 -15.08
C GLY A 269 -6.65 -10.07 -14.38
N LYS A 270 -7.50 -9.48 -15.20
CA LYS A 270 -8.78 -8.90 -14.81
C LYS A 270 -9.80 -9.98 -14.50
N MET A 271 -10.62 -9.75 -13.48
CA MET A 271 -11.73 -10.64 -13.12
C MET A 271 -12.82 -10.70 -14.23
N PRO A 272 -13.60 -11.78 -14.35
CA PRO A 272 -14.90 -11.76 -15.03
C PRO A 272 -15.73 -10.49 -14.72
N ASN A 273 -16.39 -9.90 -15.71
CA ASN A 273 -17.17 -8.66 -15.55
C ASN A 273 -16.37 -7.47 -14.97
N HIS A 274 -15.05 -7.45 -15.13
CA HIS A 274 -14.19 -6.40 -14.57
C HIS A 274 -14.72 -5.00 -14.80
N LEU A 275 -15.19 -4.66 -16.00
CA LEU A 275 -15.72 -3.33 -16.30
C LEU A 275 -16.97 -2.98 -15.47
N GLN A 276 -17.91 -3.92 -15.33
CA GLN A 276 -19.12 -3.70 -14.54
C GLN A 276 -18.79 -3.58 -13.05
N ILE A 277 -17.94 -4.48 -12.55
CA ILE A 277 -17.58 -4.53 -11.13
C ILE A 277 -16.71 -3.33 -10.74
N THR A 278 -15.77 -2.96 -11.61
CA THR A 278 -15.01 -1.71 -11.50
C THR A 278 -15.95 -0.52 -11.51
N SER A 279 -16.95 -0.47 -12.41
CA SER A 279 -17.93 0.61 -12.42
C SER A 279 -18.72 0.68 -11.09
N GLU A 280 -19.22 -0.44 -10.57
CA GLU A 280 -19.98 -0.47 -9.31
C GLU A 280 -19.11 -0.07 -8.10
N ILE A 281 -17.85 -0.51 -8.08
CA ILE A 281 -16.93 -0.22 -6.97
C ILE A 281 -16.42 1.22 -7.02
N LEU A 282 -16.08 1.73 -8.20
CA LEU A 282 -15.44 3.03 -8.38
C LEU A 282 -16.44 4.19 -8.53
N GLU A 283 -17.74 3.91 -8.70
CA GLU A 283 -18.75 4.96 -8.87
C GLU A 283 -18.79 5.92 -7.67
N GLY A 284 -18.58 7.21 -7.93
CA GLY A 284 -18.67 8.25 -6.89
C GLY A 284 -17.46 8.34 -5.96
N LEU A 285 -16.35 7.65 -6.27
CA LEU A 285 -15.10 7.86 -5.53
C LEU A 285 -14.56 9.27 -5.75
N LEU A 286 -13.92 9.80 -4.71
CA LEU A 286 -13.29 11.10 -4.72
C LEU A 286 -11.92 11.01 -5.37
N LEU A 287 -11.66 11.84 -6.38
CA LEU A 287 -10.32 12.03 -6.94
C LEU A 287 -9.42 12.70 -5.90
N PHE A 288 -8.17 12.26 -5.82
CA PHE A 288 -7.15 12.76 -4.91
C PHE A 288 -5.78 12.81 -5.57
#